data_AF-A0A382K5V0-F1
#
_entry.id   AF-A0A382K5V0-F1
#
_cell.length_a   1.000
_cell.length_b   1.000
_cell.length_c   1.000
_cell.angle_alpha   90.00
_cell.angle_beta   90.00
_cell.angle_gamma   90.00
#
_symmetry.space_group_name_H-M   'P 1'
#
loop_
_entity.id
_entity.type
_entity.pdbx_description
1 polymer ?
#
loop_
_entity_poly.entity_id
_entity_poly.type
_entity_poly.pdbx_seq_one_letter_code
_entity_poly.pdbx_strand_id
1 'polypeptide(L)'
;MKDDRNYIGYGKKDLNISWPNNAKLALQFVLNYEEGAENNILNGDDHSEIFLSEIIGAQPIKNARHMNMESIYEYGSRRGFWRIYNEFVKRKIPLTIFGVGMALEK
;
A
#
# COMPACT_ATOMS: atom_id res chain seq x y z
N MET A 1 -30.74 12.50 -3.72
CA MET A 1 -29.41 13.08 -3.48
C MET A 1 -28.89 13.65 -4.78
N LYS A 2 -28.18 14.78 -4.74
CA LYS A 2 -27.48 15.31 -5.91
C LYS A 2 -26.20 14.48 -6.10
N ASP A 3 -25.86 14.14 -7.34
CA ASP A 3 -24.60 13.45 -7.64
C ASP A 3 -23.50 14.52 -7.72
N ASP A 4 -22.63 14.55 -6.71
CA ASP A 4 -21.53 15.52 -6.58
C ASP A 4 -20.21 15.01 -7.17
N ARG A 5 -20.23 13.91 -7.92
CA ARG A 5 -19.04 13.36 -8.59
C ARG A 5 -18.69 14.13 -9.86
N ASN A 6 -17.41 14.46 -10.02
CA ASN A 6 -16.89 14.99 -11.27
C ASN A 6 -16.46 13.85 -12.22
N TYR A 7 -17.34 13.50 -13.16
CA TYR A 7 -17.04 12.51 -14.20
C TYR A 7 -16.35 13.08 -15.44
N ILE A 8 -16.30 14.41 -15.55
CA ILE A 8 -15.77 15.08 -16.75
C ILE A 8 -14.25 15.19 -16.67
N GLY A 9 -13.70 15.49 -15.49
CA GLY A 9 -12.26 15.72 -15.32
C GLY A 9 -11.75 16.79 -16.27
N TYR A 10 -10.70 16.48 -17.04
CA TYR A 10 -10.14 17.38 -18.06
C TYR A 10 -10.88 17.34 -19.41
N GLY A 11 -11.76 16.36 -19.64
CA GLY A 11 -12.48 16.21 -20.92
C GLY A 11 -11.54 16.14 -22.14
N LYS A 12 -11.92 16.79 -23.25
CA LYS A 12 -11.12 16.89 -24.49
C LYS A 12 -9.92 17.85 -24.37
N LYS A 13 -9.75 18.55 -23.23
CA LYS A 13 -8.75 19.60 -23.12
C LYS A 13 -7.35 19.00 -23.13
N ASP A 14 -6.56 19.37 -24.13
CA ASP A 14 -5.14 19.06 -24.15
C ASP A 14 -4.44 19.82 -23.01
N LEU A 15 -3.68 19.08 -22.20
CA LEU A 15 -2.86 19.65 -21.14
C LEU A 15 -1.43 19.75 -21.65
N ASN A 16 -0.89 20.97 -21.67
CA ASN A 16 0.53 21.17 -21.92
C ASN A 16 1.29 20.95 -20.60
N ILE A 17 1.86 19.76 -20.43
CA ILE A 17 2.61 19.37 -19.25
C ILE A 17 4.10 19.34 -19.60
N SER A 18 4.89 20.10 -18.84
CA SER A 18 6.35 20.12 -18.96
C SER A 18 6.96 19.57 -17.68
N TRP A 19 7.62 18.42 -17.78
CA TRP A 19 8.40 17.87 -16.67
C TRP A 19 9.80 18.49 -16.62
N PRO A 20 10.46 18.49 -15.44
CA PRO A 20 11.86 18.86 -15.34
C PRO A 20 12.72 18.12 -16.38
N ASN A 21 13.76 18.79 -16.89
CA ASN A 21 14.67 18.25 -17.91
C ASN A 21 14.00 17.83 -19.23
N ASN A 22 12.81 18.38 -19.55
CA ASN A 22 12.03 18.03 -20.76
C ASN A 22 11.72 16.51 -20.85
N ALA A 23 11.60 15.84 -19.70
CA ALA A 23 11.24 14.44 -19.64
C ALA A 23 9.86 14.20 -20.26
N LYS A 24 9.69 13.06 -20.94
CA LYS A 24 8.43 12.67 -21.57
C LYS A 24 7.48 11.93 -20.64
N LEU A 25 7.98 11.46 -19.51
CA LEU A 25 7.25 10.71 -18.50
C LEU A 25 7.78 11.08 -17.11
N ALA A 26 6.86 11.30 -16.17
CA ALA A 26 7.17 11.29 -14.75
C ALA A 26 6.80 9.91 -14.19
N LEU A 27 7.75 9.23 -13.55
CA LEU A 27 7.55 7.92 -12.92
C LEU A 27 7.62 8.08 -11.41
N GLN A 28 6.57 7.65 -10.71
CA GLN A 28 6.47 7.71 -9.26
C GLN A 28 6.30 6.29 -8.72
N PHE A 29 7.30 5.79 -8.01
CA PHE A 29 7.25 4.50 -7.34
C PHE A 29 6.74 4.66 -5.91
N VAL A 30 5.62 4.00 -5.61
CA VAL A 30 5.03 3.96 -4.27
C VAL A 30 5.36 2.61 -3.65
N LEU A 31 5.83 2.63 -2.40
CA LEU A 31 5.95 1.44 -1.57
C LEU A 31 5.01 1.61 -0.37
N ASN A 32 3.98 0.78 -0.29
CA ASN A 32 3.11 0.75 0.89
C ASN A 32 3.85 0.09 2.06
N TYR A 33 3.56 0.57 3.27
CA TYR A 33 3.98 -0.03 4.52
C TYR A 33 2.75 -0.12 5.42
N GLU A 34 2.12 -1.29 5.38
CA GLU A 34 0.82 -1.59 6.00
C GLU A 34 0.96 -2.67 7.08
N GLU A 35 2.05 -3.42 7.03
CA GLU A 35 2.28 -4.63 7.81
C GLU A 35 2.46 -4.31 9.30
N GLY A 36 1.58 -4.87 10.12
CA GLY A 36 1.39 -4.56 11.53
C GLY A 36 0.11 -3.77 11.82
N ALA A 37 -0.57 -3.23 10.81
CA ALA A 37 -1.81 -2.46 10.96
C ALA A 37 -3.00 -3.08 10.20
N GLU A 38 -2.80 -4.22 9.57
CA GLU A 38 -3.88 -4.99 8.95
C GLU A 38 -4.92 -5.46 9.98
N ASN A 39 -6.09 -5.91 9.51
CA ASN A 39 -7.17 -6.32 10.41
C ASN A 39 -6.69 -7.44 11.35
N ASN A 40 -6.74 -7.15 12.64
CA ASN A 40 -6.34 -8.11 13.66
C ASN A 40 -7.09 -7.82 14.97
N ILE A 41 -7.54 -8.87 15.65
CA ILE A 41 -8.17 -8.71 16.97
C ILE A 41 -7.23 -8.06 18.00
N LEU A 42 -5.91 -8.16 17.81
CA LEU A 42 -4.91 -7.49 18.64
C LEU A 42 -4.83 -5.99 18.38
N ASN A 43 -5.28 -5.53 17.21
CA ASN A 43 -5.42 -4.13 16.83
C ASN A 43 -6.81 -3.55 17.20
N GLY A 44 -7.72 -4.39 17.70
CA GLY A 44 -9.08 -4.00 18.12
C GLY A 44 -10.18 -4.31 17.11
N ASP A 45 -9.85 -4.99 16.00
CA ASP A 45 -10.81 -5.37 14.97
C ASP A 45 -11.63 -6.62 15.37
N ASP A 46 -12.79 -6.83 14.74
CA ASP A 46 -13.68 -7.96 15.04
C ASP A 46 -13.34 -9.23 14.24
N HIS A 47 -12.39 -9.15 13.29
CA HIS A 47 -11.94 -10.27 12.48
C HIS A 47 -10.48 -10.17 12.03
N SER A 48 -9.94 -11.29 11.54
CA SER A 48 -8.62 -11.33 10.90
C SER A 48 -8.61 -10.75 9.48
N GLU A 49 -7.44 -10.32 9.00
CA GLU A 49 -7.22 -9.88 7.63
C GLU A 49 -7.56 -10.96 6.58
N ILE A 50 -8.02 -10.49 5.42
CA ILE A 50 -8.48 -11.29 4.28
C ILE A 50 -7.88 -10.86 2.94
N PHE A 51 -7.30 -9.65 2.89
CA PHE A 51 -6.89 -9.03 1.64
C PHE A 51 -5.38 -9.21 1.38
N LEU A 52 -5.00 -9.08 0.09
CA LEU A 52 -3.63 -9.07 -0.45
C LEU A 52 -2.60 -9.95 0.27
N SER A 53 -2.86 -11.26 0.31
CA SER A 53 -1.91 -12.26 0.79
C SER A 53 -1.82 -13.43 -0.18
N GLU A 54 -0.95 -14.39 0.14
CA GLU A 54 -0.85 -15.65 -0.60
C GLU A 54 -2.07 -16.58 -0.38
N ILE A 55 -2.94 -16.26 0.58
CA ILE A 55 -4.17 -17.01 0.86
C ILE A 55 -5.31 -16.42 0.04
N ILE A 56 -5.39 -16.83 -1.23
CA ILE A 56 -6.41 -16.35 -2.16
C ILE A 56 -7.82 -16.72 -1.67
N GLY A 57 -8.68 -15.70 -1.53
CA GLY A 57 -10.05 -15.89 -1.07
C GLY A 57 -10.19 -16.16 0.44
N ALA A 58 -9.17 -15.79 1.23
CA ALA A 58 -9.25 -15.84 2.69
C ALA A 58 -10.58 -15.26 3.20
N GLN A 59 -11.19 -15.95 4.15
CA GLN A 59 -12.42 -15.51 4.82
C GLN A 59 -12.08 -14.95 6.19
N PRO A 60 -12.86 -13.97 6.68
CA PRO A 60 -12.57 -13.36 7.98
C PRO A 60 -12.81 -14.39 9.09
N ILE A 61 -11.81 -14.59 9.94
CA ILE A 61 -11.97 -15.36 11.17
C ILE A 61 -12.46 -14.39 12.25
N LYS A 62 -13.74 -14.52 12.63
CA LYS A 62 -14.35 -13.63 13.63
C LYS A 62 -13.82 -13.90 15.02
N ASN A 63 -13.52 -12.82 15.76
CA ASN A 63 -13.06 -12.84 17.15
C ASN A 63 -11.87 -13.78 17.42
N ALA A 64 -11.05 -14.05 16.40
CA ALA A 64 -9.90 -14.93 16.50
C ALA A 64 -8.80 -14.50 15.53
N ARG A 65 -7.57 -14.87 15.87
CA ARG A 65 -6.39 -14.65 15.04
C ARG A 65 -6.34 -15.62 13.87
N HIS A 66 -5.75 -15.17 12.77
CA HIS A 66 -5.40 -16.02 11.64
C HIS A 66 -3.88 -16.09 11.51
N MET A 67 -3.26 -17.02 12.24
CA MET A 67 -1.81 -17.10 12.39
C MET A 67 -1.04 -17.15 11.06
N ASN A 68 -1.58 -17.85 10.05
CA ASN A 68 -0.96 -17.91 8.73
C ASN A 68 -0.96 -16.55 8.03
N MET A 69 -2.05 -15.79 8.14
CA MET A 69 -2.17 -14.45 7.57
C MET A 69 -1.18 -13.48 8.22
N GLU A 70 -1.12 -13.49 9.55
CA GLU A 70 -0.18 -12.66 10.31
C GLU A 70 1.27 -12.95 9.91
N SER A 71 1.65 -14.23 9.79
CA SER A 71 3.00 -14.61 9.37
C SER A 71 3.34 -14.13 7.95
N ILE A 72 2.36 -14.02 7.05
CA ILE A 72 2.55 -13.49 5.70
C ILE A 72 2.80 -11.97 5.76
N TYR A 73 1.98 -11.23 6.51
CA TYR A 73 2.18 -9.79 6.72
C TYR A 73 3.53 -9.50 7.40
N GLU A 74 3.90 -10.28 8.42
CA GLU A 74 5.20 -10.16 9.09
C GLU A 74 6.37 -10.31 8.11
N TYR A 75 6.25 -11.08 7.03
CA TYR A 75 7.32 -11.16 6.03
C TYR A 75 7.62 -9.81 5.39
N GLY A 76 6.57 -9.02 5.10
CA GLY A 76 6.65 -7.70 4.50
C GLY A 76 7.53 -6.76 5.32
N SER A 77 7.19 -6.55 6.59
CA SER A 77 7.96 -5.71 7.51
C SER A 77 9.33 -6.28 7.86
N ARG A 78 9.45 -7.60 8.07
CA ARG A 78 10.71 -8.23 8.50
C ARG A 78 11.75 -8.30 7.39
N ARG A 79 11.35 -8.55 6.13
CA ARG A 79 12.26 -8.87 5.03
C ARG A 79 11.90 -8.20 3.70
N GLY A 80 10.62 -8.14 3.35
CA GLY A 80 10.13 -7.63 2.07
C GLY A 80 10.54 -6.18 1.83
N PHE A 81 10.20 -5.31 2.78
CA PHE A 81 10.49 -3.88 2.73
C PHE A 81 11.98 -3.61 2.49
N TRP A 82 12.85 -4.18 3.31
CA TRP A 82 14.30 -3.95 3.21
C TRP A 82 14.88 -4.41 1.88
N ARG A 83 14.40 -5.54 1.33
CA ARG A 83 14.85 -6.01 0.02
C ARG A 83 14.52 -4.99 -1.08
N ILE A 84 13.31 -4.46 -1.07
CA ILE A 84 12.85 -3.49 -2.08
C ILE A 84 13.58 -2.15 -1.87
N TYR A 85 13.54 -1.61 -0.66
CA TYR A 85 14.16 -0.34 -0.30
C TYR A 85 15.65 -0.31 -0.70
N ASN A 86 16.40 -1.38 -0.39
CA ASN A 86 17.83 -1.45 -0.71
C ASN A 86 18.11 -1.39 -2.22
N GLU A 87 17.25 -1.95 -3.07
CA GLU A 87 17.40 -1.86 -4.53
C GLU A 87 17.19 -0.43 -5.04
N PHE A 88 16.24 0.31 -4.47
CA PHE A 88 16.00 1.72 -4.83
C PHE A 88 17.14 2.63 -4.37
N VAL A 89 17.65 2.43 -3.15
CA VAL A 89 18.83 3.13 -2.63
C VAL A 89 20.05 2.88 -3.52
N LYS A 90 20.33 1.60 -3.85
CA LYS A 90 21.44 1.20 -4.72
C LYS A 90 21.36 1.86 -6.10
N ARG A 91 20.16 1.95 -6.67
CA ARG A 91 19.92 2.56 -8.00
C ARG A 91 19.79 4.08 -7.95
N LYS A 92 19.78 4.68 -6.75
CA LYS A 92 19.55 6.12 -6.53
C LYS A 92 18.23 6.61 -7.15
N ILE A 93 17.19 5.79 -7.05
CA ILE A 93 15.83 6.12 -7.50
C ILE A 93 14.99 6.46 -6.26
N PRO A 94 14.29 7.61 -6.24
CA PRO A 94 13.46 7.98 -5.09
C PRO A 94 12.21 7.08 -4.98
N LEU A 95 11.76 6.88 -3.75
CA LEU A 95 10.52 6.20 -3.39
C LEU A 95 9.62 7.14 -2.58
N THR A 96 8.31 7.01 -2.78
CA THR A 96 7.32 7.56 -1.86
C THR A 96 6.78 6.42 -1.01
N ILE A 97 6.84 6.56 0.31
CA ILE A 97 6.29 5.57 1.24
C ILE A 97 4.86 5.96 1.59
N PHE A 98 3.91 5.05 1.34
CA PHE A 98 2.56 5.14 1.87
C PHE A 98 2.54 4.35 3.17
N GLY A 99 2.85 5.02 4.27
CA GLY A 99 2.94 4.38 5.58
C GLY A 99 1.64 4.53 6.36
N VAL A 100 1.10 3.41 6.82
CA VAL A 100 -0.02 3.38 7.76
C VAL A 100 0.49 3.75 9.15
N GLY A 101 -0.17 4.69 9.83
CA GLY A 101 0.31 5.25 11.10
C GLY A 101 0.61 4.20 12.17
N MET A 102 -0.30 3.23 12.37
CA MET A 102 -0.10 2.13 13.33
C MET A 102 1.05 1.20 12.94
N ALA A 103 1.27 0.97 11.63
CA ALA A 103 2.39 0.14 11.17
C ALA A 103 3.74 0.84 11.43
N LEU A 104 3.79 2.17 11.27
CA LEU A 104 4.99 2.98 11.53
C LEU A 104 5.30 3.16 13.02
N GLU A 105 4.30 3.04 13.89
CA GLU A 105 4.48 3.13 15.35
C GLU A 105 5.16 1.88 15.94
N LYS A 106 4.95 0.71 15.32
CA LYS A 106 5.48 -0.59 15.76
C LYS A 106 6.94 -0.80 15.37
#